data_AF-A0A653D387-F1
#
_entry.id   AF-A0A653D387-F1
#
_cell.length_a   1.000
_cell.length_b   1.000
_cell.length_c   1.000
_cell.angle_alpha   90.00
_cell.angle_beta   90.00
_cell.angle_gamma   90.00
#
_symmetry.space_group_name_H-M   'P 1'
#
loop_
_entity.id
_entity.type
_entity.pdbx_description
1 polymer ?
#
loop_
_entity_poly.entity_id
_entity_poly.type
_entity_poly.pdbx_seq_one_letter_code
_entity_poly.pdbx_strand_id
1 'polypeptide(L)'
;MAVQVNEICDNITLAREMSMLGNYDSAEVYYEFALKMISRLLIIISEPTRKNNWLQVQKKVNLEYDHVKQLKNILQTLRIDTGDVPIGVRRRDDPMRDSLDLINDVFAANDPDIWPSPTPVDHRWV
;
A
#
# COMPACT_ATOMS: atom_id res chain seq x y z
N MET A 1 14.63 32.57 -1.28
CA MET A 1 14.25 31.79 -0.08
C MET A 1 12.81 31.26 -0.16
N ALA A 2 11.80 32.04 -0.58
CA ALA A 2 10.42 31.52 -0.71
C ALA A 2 10.27 30.36 -1.71
N VAL A 3 11.01 30.40 -2.83
CA VAL A 3 11.00 29.34 -3.85
C VAL A 3 11.44 27.99 -3.29
N GLN A 4 12.50 27.96 -2.46
CA GLN A 4 12.99 26.73 -1.83
C GLN A 4 11.99 26.12 -0.84
N VAL A 5 11.18 26.96 -0.19
CA VAL A 5 10.16 26.47 0.75
C VAL A 5 8.98 25.85 0.00
N ASN A 6 8.56 26.46 -1.11
CA ASN A 6 7.51 25.90 -1.95
C ASN A 6 7.94 24.55 -2.55
N GLU A 7 9.17 24.47 -3.07
CA GLU A 7 9.73 23.22 -3.57
C GLU A 7 9.76 22.12 -2.48
N ILE A 8 10.10 22.45 -1.23
CA ILE A 8 10.03 21.48 -0.13
C ILE A 8 8.60 20.99 0.08
N CYS A 9 7.62 21.90 0.11
CA CYS A 9 6.21 21.55 0.28
C CYS A 9 5.68 20.68 -0.87
N ASP A 10 6.05 21.01 -2.11
CA ASP A 10 5.66 20.26 -3.30
C ASP A 10 6.23 18.83 -3.26
N ASN A 11 7.50 18.68 -2.88
CA ASN A 11 8.13 17.37 -2.75
C ASN A 11 7.49 16.52 -1.63
N ILE A 12 7.15 17.12 -0.49
CA ILE A 12 6.44 16.40 0.59
C ILE A 12 5.05 15.97 0.11
N THR A 13 4.35 16.83 -0.62
CA THR A 13 3.01 16.53 -1.15
C THR A 13 3.08 15.36 -2.14
N LEU A 14 4.03 15.40 -3.07
CA LEU A 14 4.25 14.32 -4.03
C LEU A 14 4.63 13.00 -3.32
N ALA A 15 5.47 13.05 -2.29
CA ALA A 15 5.82 11.87 -1.50
C ALA A 15 4.59 11.22 -0.85
N ARG A 16 3.68 12.05 -0.32
CA ARG A 16 2.41 11.60 0.27
C ARG A 16 1.48 10.99 -0.77
N GLU A 17 1.31 11.64 -1.91
CA GLU A 17 0.50 11.11 -3.03
C GLU A 17 1.02 9.74 -3.48
N MET A 18 2.32 9.61 -3.69
CA MET A 18 2.95 8.34 -4.08
C MET A 18 2.75 7.25 -3.01
N SER A 19 2.83 7.61 -1.73
CA SER A 19 2.58 6.66 -0.63
C SER A 19 1.13 6.19 -0.58
N MET A 20 0.16 7.09 -0.82
CA MET A 20 -1.27 6.76 -0.84
C MET A 20 -1.65 5.90 -2.05
N LEU A 21 -0.97 6.08 -3.18
CA LEU A 21 -1.12 5.25 -4.38
C LEU A 21 -0.42 3.89 -4.27
N GLY A 22 0.28 3.61 -3.16
CA GLY A 22 0.99 2.36 -2.94
C GLY A 22 2.34 2.24 -3.66
N ASN A 23 2.84 3.32 -4.26
CA ASN A 23 4.16 3.39 -4.86
C ASN A 23 5.20 3.82 -3.80
N TYR A 24 5.48 2.91 -2.87
CA TYR A 24 6.38 3.18 -1.74
C TYR A 24 7.84 3.37 -2.16
N ASP A 25 8.28 2.77 -3.26
CA ASP A 25 9.65 2.93 -3.78
C ASP A 25 9.91 4.36 -4.27
N SER A 26 8.95 4.95 -4.98
CA SER A 26 9.07 6.35 -5.40
C SER A 26 8.87 7.30 -4.22
N ALA A 27 7.90 7.01 -3.34
CA ALA A 27 7.64 7.81 -2.15
C ALA A 27 8.88 7.95 -1.25
N GLU A 28 9.62 6.85 -1.03
CA GLU A 28 10.85 6.83 -0.22
C GLU A 28 11.90 7.83 -0.74
N VAL A 29 12.14 7.86 -2.05
CA VAL A 29 13.11 8.78 -2.67
C VAL A 29 12.69 10.25 -2.49
N TYR A 30 11.40 10.56 -2.66
CA TYR A 30 10.89 11.91 -2.47
C TYR A 30 10.98 12.38 -1.01
N TYR A 31 10.69 11.50 -0.05
CA TYR A 31 10.87 11.81 1.37
C TYR A 31 12.34 12.07 1.72
N GLU A 32 13.28 11.26 1.23
CA GLU A 32 14.71 11.49 1.46
C GLU A 32 15.19 12.83 0.90
N PHE A 33 14.75 13.17 -0.31
CA PHE A 33 15.08 14.43 -0.96
C PHE A 33 14.52 15.62 -0.16
N ALA A 34 13.25 15.56 0.24
CA ALA A 34 12.61 16.60 1.04
C ALA A 34 13.32 16.79 2.40
N LEU A 35 13.68 15.71 3.10
CA LEU A 35 14.41 15.77 4.38
C LEU A 35 15.80 16.39 4.22
N LYS A 36 16.51 16.10 3.12
CA LYS A 36 17.79 16.75 2.79
C LYS A 36 17.62 18.25 2.54
N MET A 37 16.57 18.66 1.82
CA MET A 37 16.27 20.08 1.60
C MET A 37 15.90 20.81 2.90
N ILE A 38 15.09 20.21 3.77
CA ILE A 38 14.77 20.75 5.10
C ILE A 38 16.04 20.91 5.93
N SER A 39 16.93 19.93 5.92
CA SER A 39 18.19 19.99 6.66
C SER A 39 19.08 21.13 6.17
N ARG A 40 19.13 21.36 4.85
CA ARG A 40 19.83 22.51 4.26
C ARG A 40 19.20 23.83 4.68
N LEU A 41 17.87 23.91 4.69
CA LEU A 41 17.13 25.09 5.11
C LEU A 41 17.43 25.43 6.58
N LEU A 42 17.49 24.43 7.47
CA LEU A 42 17.81 24.61 8.89
C LEU A 42 19.22 25.16 9.16
N ILE A 43 20.17 24.95 8.24
CA ILE A 43 21.52 25.53 8.33
C ILE A 43 21.50 27.01 7.94
N ILE A 44 20.68 27.39 6.96
CA ILE A 44 20.63 28.74 6.40
C ILE A 44 19.78 29.70 7.27
N ILE A 45 18.82 29.17 8.04
CA ILE A 45 17.97 29.98 8.92
C ILE A 45 18.77 30.48 10.14
N SER A 46 18.85 31.80 10.30
CA SER A 46 19.40 32.47 11.49
C SER A 46 18.38 32.66 12.62
N GLU A 47 17.09 32.77 12.29
CA GLU A 47 16.03 33.08 13.26
C GLU A 47 15.62 31.83 14.09
N PRO A 48 15.69 31.88 15.44
CA PRO A 48 15.51 30.71 16.29
C PRO A 48 14.06 30.18 16.33
N THR A 49 13.07 31.06 16.30
CA THR A 49 11.62 30.73 16.25
C THR A 49 11.29 29.96 14.99
N ARG A 50 11.71 30.48 13.84
CA ARG A 50 11.52 29.86 12.52
C ARG A 50 12.24 28.52 12.43
N LYS A 51 13.46 28.43 12.96
CA LYS A 51 14.21 27.17 13.04
C LYS A 51 13.47 26.11 13.86
N ASN A 52 12.89 26.48 15.00
CA ASN A 52 12.10 25.56 15.83
C ASN A 52 10.87 25.01 15.10
N ASN A 53 10.15 25.87 14.36
CA ASN A 53 9.01 25.42 13.54
C ASN A 53 9.44 24.42 12.47
N TRP A 54 10.55 24.69 11.77
CA TRP A 54 11.09 23.76 10.77
C TRP A 54 11.61 22.45 11.37
N LEU A 55 12.17 22.48 12.58
CA LEU A 55 12.53 21.26 13.32
C LEU A 55 11.29 20.41 13.65
N GLN A 56 10.15 21.04 14.00
CA GLN A 56 8.90 20.31 14.20
C GLN A 56 8.39 19.68 12.90
N VAL A 57 8.45 20.42 11.78
CA VAL A 57 8.10 19.89 10.45
C VAL A 57 9.00 18.71 10.10
N GLN A 58 10.31 18.84 10.28
CA GLN A 58 11.27 17.76 10.03
C GLN A 58 10.92 16.50 10.81
N LYS A 59 10.59 16.61 12.11
CA LYS A 59 10.17 15.47 12.92
C LYS A 59 8.91 14.78 12.38
N LYS A 60 7.89 15.57 11.99
CA LYS A 60 6.65 15.01 11.42
C LYS A 60 6.90 14.26 10.12
N VAL A 61 7.67 14.86 9.20
CA VAL A 61 8.01 14.24 7.92
C VAL A 61 8.84 12.96 8.13
N ASN A 62 9.73 12.95 9.12
CA ASN A 62 10.54 11.76 9.42
C ASN A 62 9.68 10.60 9.97
N LEU A 63 8.68 10.89 10.80
CA LEU A 63 7.72 9.88 11.25
C LEU A 63 6.91 9.30 10.09
N GLU A 64 6.44 10.14 9.17
CA GLU A 64 5.74 9.68 7.96
C GLU A 64 6.62 8.79 7.08
N TYR A 65 7.89 9.16 6.92
CA TYR A 65 8.88 8.37 6.19
C TYR A 65 9.14 7.00 6.83
N ASP A 66 9.26 6.94 8.16
CA ASP A 66 9.41 5.68 8.89
C ASP A 66 8.20 4.77 8.70
N HIS A 67 6.98 5.32 8.70
CA HIS A 67 5.77 4.54 8.41
C HIS A 67 5.78 3.97 6.98
N VAL A 68 6.21 4.76 5.99
CA VAL A 68 6.33 4.31 4.59
C VAL A 68 7.33 3.16 4.48
N LYS A 69 8.45 3.22 5.19
CA LYS A 69 9.43 2.14 5.25
C LYS A 69 8.88 0.87 5.89
N GLN A 70 8.15 1.01 7.00
CA GLN A 70 7.52 -0.11 7.68
C GLN A 70 6.50 -0.80 6.77
N LEU A 71 5.64 -0.02 6.10
CA LEU A 71 4.66 -0.53 5.12
C LEU A 71 5.36 -1.27 3.98
N LYS A 72 6.40 -0.68 3.39
CA LYS A 72 7.20 -1.31 2.34
C LYS A 72 7.78 -2.65 2.80
N ASN A 73 8.36 -2.70 4.01
CA ASN A 73 8.93 -3.92 4.58
C ASN A 73 7.84 -5.00 4.78
N ILE A 74 6.70 -4.66 5.39
CA ILE A 74 5.57 -5.59 5.57
C ILE A 74 5.08 -6.14 4.22
N LEU A 75 4.99 -5.30 3.20
CA LEU A 75 4.60 -5.75 1.85
C LEU A 75 5.63 -6.70 1.24
N GLN A 76 6.92 -6.47 1.48
CA GLN A 76 7.99 -7.38 1.05
C GLN A 76 7.90 -8.73 1.77
N THR A 77 7.67 -8.74 3.09
CA THR A 77 7.53 -10.01 3.85
C THR A 77 6.30 -10.79 3.44
N LEU A 78 5.17 -10.12 3.21
CA LEU A 78 3.94 -10.77 2.72
C LEU A 78 4.12 -11.37 1.33
N ARG A 79 4.82 -10.68 0.42
CA ARG A 79 5.12 -11.22 -0.92
C ARG A 79 5.96 -12.49 -0.85
N ILE A 80 6.92 -12.55 0.08
CA ILE A 80 7.77 -13.73 0.29
C ILE A 80 6.94 -14.90 0.83
N ASP A 81 6.04 -14.65 1.78
CA ASP A 81 5.14 -15.68 2.36
C ASP A 81 4.08 -16.21 1.36
N THR A 82 3.81 -15.45 0.29
CA THR A 82 2.89 -15.86 -0.80
C THR A 82 3.60 -16.58 -1.95
N GLY A 83 4.94 -16.71 -1.89
CA GLY A 83 5.80 -17.14 -3.00
C GLY A 83 5.67 -18.60 -3.44
N ASP A 84 5.09 -19.49 -2.64
CA ASP A 84 5.06 -20.94 -2.92
C ASP A 84 3.68 -21.53 -3.21
N VAL A 85 2.61 -20.72 -3.26
CA VAL A 85 1.27 -21.25 -3.59
C VAL A 85 0.63 -20.42 -4.70
N PRO A 86 0.40 -21.02 -5.89
CA PRO A 86 -0.38 -20.35 -6.93
C PRO A 86 -1.76 -19.99 -6.37
N ILE A 87 -2.22 -18.78 -6.67
CA ILE A 87 -3.47 -18.16 -6.20
C ILE A 87 -4.73 -19.05 -6.41
N GLY A 88 -4.66 -20.06 -7.28
CA GLY A 88 -5.71 -21.06 -7.50
C GLY A 88 -5.67 -22.34 -6.66
N VAL A 89 -4.63 -22.57 -5.84
CA VAL A 89 -4.44 -23.80 -5.03
C VAL A 89 -4.58 -23.52 -3.53
N ARG A 90 -5.25 -22.43 -3.15
CA ARG A 90 -5.82 -22.34 -1.80
C ARG A 90 -7.06 -23.25 -1.74
N ARG A 91 -6.84 -24.58 -1.72
CA ARG A 91 -7.77 -25.45 -1.01
C ARG A 91 -7.65 -25.01 0.44
N ARG A 92 -8.59 -24.15 0.81
CA ARG A 92 -8.87 -23.79 2.18
C ARG A 92 -9.27 -25.10 2.85
N ASP A 93 -8.32 -25.77 3.49
CA ASP A 93 -8.61 -26.76 4.52
C ASP A 93 -9.13 -25.97 5.73
N ASP A 94 -10.31 -25.38 5.55
CA ASP A 94 -11.14 -24.84 6.62
C ASP A 94 -11.79 -26.07 7.26
N PRO A 95 -11.51 -26.42 8.52
CA PRO A 95 -12.28 -27.46 9.25
C PRO A 95 -13.76 -27.06 9.45
N MET A 96 -14.18 -25.91 8.94
CA MET A 96 -15.55 -25.39 8.92
C MET A 96 -16.26 -25.59 7.57
N ARG A 97 -15.58 -26.08 6.53
CA ARG A 97 -16.14 -26.16 5.17
C ARG A 97 -17.28 -27.18 5.06
N ASP A 98 -17.18 -28.30 5.77
CA ASP A 98 -18.24 -29.32 5.81
C ASP A 98 -19.57 -28.80 6.37
N SER A 99 -19.54 -27.81 7.28
CA SER A 99 -20.76 -27.27 7.88
C SER A 99 -21.43 -26.22 7.01
N LEU A 100 -20.65 -25.45 6.22
CA LEU A 100 -21.18 -24.42 5.35
C LEU A 100 -21.62 -24.96 3.97
N ASP A 101 -20.99 -26.03 3.49
CA ASP A 101 -21.38 -26.67 2.21
C ASP A 101 -22.75 -27.36 2.33
N LEU A 102 -23.09 -27.94 3.50
CA LEU A 102 -24.45 -28.45 3.77
C LEU A 102 -25.52 -27.34 3.86
N ILE A 103 -25.14 -26.14 4.32
CA ILE A 103 -26.05 -24.99 4.42
C ILE A 103 -26.22 -24.37 3.03
N ASN A 104 -25.14 -24.24 2.26
CA ASN A 104 -25.19 -23.70 0.90
C ASN A 104 -26.03 -24.56 -0.05
N ASP A 105 -26.02 -25.90 0.05
CA ASP A 105 -26.90 -26.74 -0.78
C ASP A 105 -28.40 -26.48 -0.50
N VAL A 106 -28.76 -26.10 0.73
CA VAL A 106 -30.16 -25.79 1.09
C VAL A 106 -30.57 -24.39 0.59
N PHE A 107 -29.66 -23.43 0.58
CA PHE A 107 -29.97 -22.04 0.20
C PHE A 107 -29.69 -21.71 -1.28
N ALA A 108 -28.75 -22.39 -1.94
CA ALA A 108 -28.41 -22.16 -3.34
C ALA A 108 -29.36 -22.84 -4.35
N ALA A 109 -30.17 -23.81 -3.91
CA ALA A 109 -31.09 -24.54 -4.78
C ALA A 109 -32.32 -23.72 -5.26
N ASN A 110 -32.57 -22.53 -4.70
CA ASN A 110 -33.83 -21.81 -4.89
C ASN A 110 -33.70 -20.38 -5.46
N ASP A 111 -32.50 -19.90 -5.81
CA ASP A 111 -32.35 -18.52 -6.32
C ASP A 111 -32.43 -18.50 -7.87
N PRO A 112 -33.53 -17.94 -8.45
CA PRO A 112 -33.77 -17.94 -9.89
C PRO A 112 -32.83 -17.02 -10.69
N ASP A 113 -32.04 -16.16 -10.04
CA ASP A 113 -31.12 -15.23 -10.71
C ASP A 113 -29.66 -15.75 -10.74
N ILE A 114 -29.39 -16.94 -10.19
CA ILE A 114 -28.07 -17.57 -10.25
C ILE A 114 -27.99 -18.48 -11.47
N TRP A 115 -27.34 -17.99 -12.53
CA TRP A 115 -27.12 -18.79 -13.73
C TRP A 115 -26.12 -19.93 -13.45
N PRO A 116 -26.41 -21.18 -13.85
CA PRO A 116 -25.49 -22.30 -13.68
C PRO A 116 -24.23 -22.11 -14.53
N SER A 117 -23.12 -22.71 -14.12
CA SER A 117 -21.89 -22.71 -14.93
C SER A 117 -22.16 -23.27 -16.34
N PRO A 118 -21.58 -22.66 -17.40
CA PRO A 118 -21.81 -23.12 -18.76
C PRO A 118 -21.36 -24.57 -18.92
N THR A 119 -22.22 -25.43 -19.45
CA THR A 119 -21.87 -26.82 -19.75
C THR A 119 -20.75 -26.86 -20.79
N PRO A 120 -19.61 -27.53 -20.51
CA PRO A 120 -18.51 -27.63 -21.46
C PRO A 120 -18.97 -28.37 -22.73
N VAL A 121 -18.67 -27.79 -23.89
CA VAL A 121 -18.92 -28.41 -25.19
C VAL A 121 -17.84 -29.45 -25.45
N ASP A 122 -18.25 -30.71 -25.63
CA ASP A 122 -17.39 -31.79 -26.10
C ASP A 122 -16.99 -31.55 -27.56
N HIS A 123 -15.82 -30.95 -27.79
CA HIS A 123 -15.21 -30.87 -29.11
C HIS A 123 -14.60 -32.22 -29.50
N ARG A 124 -15.44 -33.23 -29.74
CA ARG A 124 -15.03 -34.48 -30.38
C ARG A 124 -15.04 -34.26 -31.89
N TRP A 125 -13.86 -34.03 -32.46
CA TRP A 125 -13.64 -33.92 -33.90
C TRP A 125 -13.90 -35.29 -34.56
N VAL A 126 -14.76 -35.30 -35.58
CA VAL A 126 -14.96 -36.42 -36.52
C VAL A 126 -14.08 -36.16 -37.75
#